data_AF-A0A6J2YNB2-F1
#
_entry.id   AF-A0A6J2YNB2-F1
#
_cell.length_a   1.000
_cell.length_b   1.000
_cell.length_c   1.000
_cell.angle_alpha   90.00
_cell.angle_beta   90.00
_cell.angle_gamma   90.00
#
_symmetry.space_group_name_H-M   'P 1'
#
loop_
_entity.id
_entity.type
_entity.pdbx_description
1 polymer ?
#
loop_
_entity_poly.entity_id
_entity_poly.type
_entity_poly.pdbx_seq_one_letter_code
_entity_poly.pdbx_strand_id
1 'polypeptide(L)'
;MGVPQQKLFASMSHLNKILPEDRGDCDIENVADFYNNAKIFVTGATGFLGKALLEKLLRSCDKIDAIFLLMRPKKGVAVEQRLKDLLKNSVFNKIREKNSDVFEKVKVIPGDVGLSNLGLSDQDLAFLIDKVNVVFHSAATVKFNEKLKNAVILNTLGTKRLLEICIKMKNLKSFIHVSTAFSNAEKRTIEEQVYVPSFDAETIINLIENLPDELIEAISDKLVGKHPNTYTFTKALAEQLVLHYSAKIPTAIVRPSIITAAWKEPCPGWVDNISGITGILMECGRGTIRSIICDDRCRMELIPVDIVVSILIASAWHVAMVRPNTAEVYNCTSGQTSPITWKEFRKYTLKHSVRWPSKYVTWYPGFTYRVNRNIHSMCTFMYHNVPSFVLDIYLYFSGQKTMMLKLAKKFNQALKEGSFFSTNEWEFKDDSVVKLVECVKGAGDGECFEVDFTPENGFDWDDYIADFLKGIRQFVLKDDIASLDQAKSKLNRLFWFQKILQMVLLYVVYKVIGLYF
;
A
#
# COMPACT_ATOMS: atom_id res chain seq x y z
N MET A 1 2.82 14.81 36.08
CA MET A 1 3.42 16.14 36.30
C MET A 1 3.65 16.75 34.94
N GLY A 2 2.88 17.78 34.59
CA GLY A 2 2.86 18.36 33.25
C GLY A 2 4.01 19.34 33.05
N VAL A 3 4.76 19.17 31.96
CA VAL A 3 5.69 20.17 31.46
C VAL A 3 4.95 20.99 30.38
N PRO A 4 5.02 22.34 30.38
CA PRO A 4 4.08 23.15 29.60
C PRO A 4 4.40 23.21 28.11
N GLN A 5 3.39 22.91 27.27
CA GLN A 5 3.35 23.09 25.81
C GLN A 5 3.69 24.51 25.31
N GLN A 6 3.76 25.52 26.19
CA GLN A 6 3.90 26.93 25.79
C GLN A 6 5.30 27.37 25.37
N LYS A 7 6.37 26.63 25.69
CA LYS A 7 7.74 27.06 25.35
C LYS A 7 8.20 26.71 23.92
N LEU A 8 7.49 25.84 23.21
CA LEU A 8 7.78 25.54 21.79
C LEU A 8 7.07 26.49 20.82
N PHE A 9 5.91 27.05 21.21
CA PHE A 9 5.15 27.98 20.36
C PHE A 9 5.71 29.41 20.36
N ALA A 10 6.49 29.79 21.38
CA ALA A 10 7.05 31.14 21.48
C ALA A 10 8.24 31.39 20.54
N SER A 11 8.88 30.36 19.98
CA SER A 11 9.94 30.55 18.97
C SER A 11 9.42 30.60 17.54
N MET A 12 8.13 30.34 17.31
CA MET A 12 7.50 30.37 15.98
C MET A 12 6.89 31.72 15.61
N SER A 13 6.60 32.61 16.57
CA SER A 13 5.97 33.91 16.30
C SER A 13 6.93 34.98 15.76
N HIS A 14 8.24 34.79 15.90
CA HIS A 14 9.26 35.74 15.41
C HIS A 14 9.78 35.44 13.99
N LEU A 15 9.31 34.37 13.34
CA LEU A 15 9.70 34.01 11.96
C LEU A 15 8.73 34.55 10.89
N ASN A 16 7.63 35.20 11.27
CA ASN A 16 6.62 35.74 10.35
C ASN A 16 6.96 37.13 9.75
N LYS A 17 8.22 37.55 9.71
CA LYS A 17 8.59 38.91 9.23
C LYS A 17 9.78 39.00 8.28
N ILE A 18 10.13 37.94 7.57
CA ILE A 18 11.02 38.04 6.40
C ILE A 18 10.47 37.10 5.32
N LEU A 19 9.47 37.56 4.57
CA LEU A 19 9.13 37.00 3.27
C LEU A 19 9.87 37.86 2.23
N PRO A 20 10.82 37.31 1.45
CA PRO A 20 11.28 37.98 0.24
C PRO A 20 10.13 37.98 -0.77
N GLU A 21 9.74 39.16 -1.23
CA GLU A 21 8.72 39.43 -2.25
C GLU A 21 9.15 39.06 -3.69
N ASP A 22 10.03 38.07 -3.86
CA ASP A 22 10.53 37.69 -5.18
C ASP A 22 10.45 36.17 -5.37
N ARG A 23 9.22 35.66 -5.51
CA ARG A 23 8.99 34.33 -6.08
C ARG A 23 8.90 34.51 -7.58
N GLY A 24 10.05 34.46 -8.24
CA GLY A 24 10.13 34.52 -9.70
C GLY A 24 9.17 33.54 -10.36
N ASP A 25 8.55 34.00 -11.45
CA ASP A 25 7.75 33.20 -12.37
C ASP A 25 8.40 31.82 -12.60
N CYS A 26 7.67 30.76 -12.27
CA CYS A 26 8.12 29.39 -12.52
C CYS A 26 7.62 28.93 -13.91
N ASP A 27 8.48 29.09 -14.91
CA ASP A 27 8.30 28.73 -16.34
C ASP A 27 8.13 27.20 -16.63
N ILE A 28 7.65 26.38 -15.68
CA ILE A 28 7.45 24.94 -15.92
C ILE A 28 5.96 24.66 -16.06
N GLU A 29 5.41 24.88 -17.26
CA GLU A 29 3.99 24.61 -17.55
C GLU A 29 3.62 23.11 -17.50
N ASN A 30 4.59 22.20 -17.59
CA ASN A 30 4.36 20.75 -17.68
C ASN A 30 5.03 19.96 -16.54
N VAL A 31 4.35 18.93 -16.03
CA VAL A 31 4.85 18.03 -15.00
C VAL A 31 6.07 17.24 -15.49
N ALA A 32 6.05 16.74 -16.73
CA ALA A 32 7.15 15.95 -17.30
C ALA A 32 8.44 16.77 -17.45
N ASP A 33 8.34 18.07 -17.74
CA ASP A 33 9.50 18.93 -17.97
C ASP A 33 10.37 19.12 -16.72
N PHE A 34 9.79 19.02 -15.52
CA PHE A 34 10.54 19.00 -14.27
C PHE A 34 11.52 17.82 -14.17
N TYR A 35 11.20 16.71 -14.83
CA TYR A 35 12.03 15.50 -14.87
C TYR A 35 13.07 15.51 -15.99
N ASN A 36 13.14 16.55 -16.82
CA ASN A 36 14.15 16.67 -17.86
C ASN A 36 15.55 16.66 -17.25
N ASN A 37 16.40 15.73 -17.71
CA ASN A 37 17.75 15.46 -17.20
C ASN A 37 17.80 15.12 -15.69
N ALA A 38 16.68 14.71 -15.10
CA ALA A 38 16.64 14.31 -13.70
C ALA A 38 17.42 13.02 -13.46
N LYS A 39 18.09 12.97 -12.31
CA LYS A 39 18.74 11.79 -11.77
C LYS A 39 17.98 11.40 -10.51
N ILE A 40 17.15 10.38 -10.64
CA ILE A 40 16.15 10.01 -9.64
C ILE A 40 16.69 8.87 -8.77
N PHE A 41 16.56 8.96 -7.46
CA PHE A 41 16.84 7.84 -6.56
C PHE A 41 15.55 7.29 -5.96
N VAL A 42 15.32 5.98 -6.13
CA VAL A 42 14.11 5.30 -5.66
C VAL A 42 14.47 4.19 -4.68
N THR A 43 13.90 4.25 -3.49
CA THR A 43 13.93 3.14 -2.54
C THR A 43 12.59 2.39 -2.57
N GLY A 44 12.63 1.07 -2.38
CA GLY A 44 11.40 0.26 -2.42
C GLY A 44 10.89 -0.04 -3.83
N ALA A 45 11.69 0.20 -4.88
CA ALA A 45 11.33 0.00 -6.28
C ALA A 45 10.87 -1.43 -6.63
N THR A 46 11.29 -2.44 -5.85
CA THR A 46 10.85 -3.83 -6.05
C THR A 46 9.47 -4.13 -5.47
N GLY A 47 8.88 -3.21 -4.72
CA GLY A 47 7.52 -3.31 -4.18
C GLY A 47 6.45 -3.05 -5.24
N PHE A 48 5.19 -3.23 -4.87
CA PHE A 48 4.05 -3.01 -5.78
C PHE A 48 3.98 -1.56 -6.29
N LEU A 49 3.90 -0.59 -5.37
CA LEU A 49 3.88 0.83 -5.70
C LEU A 49 5.17 1.27 -6.42
N GLY A 50 6.33 0.80 -5.97
CA GLY A 50 7.62 1.15 -6.55
C GLY A 50 7.79 0.70 -8.02
N LYS A 51 7.23 -0.46 -8.39
CA LYS A 51 7.19 -0.93 -9.78
C LYS A 51 6.32 -0.03 -10.67
N ALA A 52 5.13 0.31 -10.18
CA ALA A 52 4.21 1.19 -10.91
C ALA A 52 4.80 2.59 -11.08
N LEU A 53 5.47 3.12 -10.04
CA LEU A 53 6.18 4.39 -10.11
C LEU A 53 7.30 4.35 -11.16
N LEU A 54 8.13 3.29 -11.15
CA LEU A 54 9.19 3.12 -12.14
C LEU A 54 8.62 3.02 -13.57
N GLU A 55 7.54 2.28 -13.77
CA GLU A 55 6.87 2.18 -15.07
C GLU A 55 6.39 3.55 -15.55
N LYS A 56 5.68 4.28 -14.69
CA LYS A 56 5.10 5.58 -15.06
C LYS A 56 6.18 6.61 -15.40
N LEU A 57 7.26 6.68 -14.61
CA LEU A 57 8.40 7.56 -14.88
C LEU A 57 9.05 7.23 -16.23
N LEU A 58 9.32 5.95 -16.51
CA LEU A 58 9.93 5.54 -17.78
C LEU A 58 9.02 5.78 -18.98
N ARG A 59 7.71 5.63 -18.82
CA ARG A 59 6.73 5.79 -19.91
C ARG A 59 6.38 7.25 -20.20
N SER A 60 6.30 8.08 -19.15
CA SER A 60 5.72 9.44 -19.26
C SER A 60 6.77 10.55 -19.20
N CYS A 61 7.99 10.26 -18.72
CA CYS A 61 9.08 11.22 -18.60
C CYS A 61 10.30 10.75 -19.41
N ASP A 62 10.21 10.85 -20.73
CA ASP A 62 11.17 10.32 -21.70
C ASP A 62 12.56 10.99 -21.66
N LYS A 63 12.67 12.21 -21.10
CA LYS A 63 13.92 12.97 -20.97
C LYS A 63 14.62 12.80 -19.62
N ILE A 64 14.19 11.86 -18.77
CA ILE A 64 14.97 11.45 -17.57
C ILE A 64 16.34 10.93 -18.02
N ASP A 65 17.40 11.34 -17.31
CA ASP A 65 18.78 10.90 -17.54
C ASP A 65 19.02 9.51 -16.95
N ALA A 66 18.76 9.34 -15.65
CA ALA A 66 18.93 8.05 -14.97
C ALA A 66 18.01 7.87 -13.76
N ILE A 67 17.61 6.62 -13.51
CA ILE A 67 16.85 6.21 -12.31
C ILE A 67 17.67 5.16 -11.55
N PHE A 68 18.12 5.52 -10.35
CA PHE A 68 18.92 4.69 -9.46
C PHE A 68 18.02 3.98 -8.45
N LEU A 69 18.01 2.65 -8.48
CA LEU A 69 17.18 1.84 -7.60
C LEU A 69 18.02 1.27 -6.45
N LEU A 70 17.68 1.62 -5.20
CA LEU A 70 18.26 0.94 -4.04
C LEU A 70 17.69 -0.48 -3.97
N MET A 71 18.57 -1.48 -4.07
CA MET A 71 18.16 -2.87 -4.06
C MET A 71 19.00 -3.71 -3.11
N ARG A 72 18.31 -4.40 -2.20
CA ARG A 72 18.96 -5.29 -1.22
C ARG A 72 19.74 -6.40 -1.91
N PRO A 73 20.94 -6.78 -1.44
CA PRO A 73 21.55 -8.03 -1.85
C PRO A 73 20.66 -9.22 -1.46
N LYS A 74 20.65 -10.29 -2.28
CA LYS A 74 19.99 -11.56 -1.94
C LYS A 74 21.03 -12.68 -2.03
N LYS A 75 21.09 -13.55 -1.03
CA LYS A 75 22.04 -14.67 -1.01
C LYS A 75 21.92 -15.48 -2.30
N GLY A 76 23.04 -15.61 -3.03
CA GLY A 76 23.12 -16.36 -4.28
C GLY A 76 22.52 -15.68 -5.52
N VAL A 77 22.11 -14.40 -5.45
CA VAL A 77 21.59 -13.67 -6.61
C VAL A 77 22.22 -12.28 -6.69
N ALA A 78 22.99 -12.04 -7.76
CA ALA A 78 23.57 -10.74 -8.06
C ALA A 78 22.48 -9.66 -8.22
N VAL A 79 22.78 -8.42 -7.84
CA VAL A 79 21.79 -7.33 -7.81
C VAL A 79 21.36 -6.92 -9.23
N GLU A 80 22.26 -7.05 -10.20
CA GLU A 80 22.02 -6.86 -11.64
C GLU A 80 21.03 -7.91 -12.17
N GLN A 81 21.16 -9.16 -11.70
CA GLN A 81 20.20 -10.21 -12.07
C GLN A 81 18.81 -9.91 -11.49
N ARG A 82 18.75 -9.40 -10.26
CA ARG A 82 17.49 -8.97 -9.66
C ARG A 82 16.85 -7.81 -10.42
N LEU A 83 17.65 -6.86 -10.92
CA LEU A 83 17.17 -5.79 -11.79
C LEU A 83 16.58 -6.37 -13.08
N LYS A 84 17.29 -7.29 -13.74
CA LYS A 84 16.76 -7.98 -14.94
C LYS A 84 15.43 -8.66 -14.66
N ASP A 85 15.28 -9.33 -13.52
CA ASP A 85 14.03 -10.01 -13.16
C ASP A 85 12.90 -9.03 -12.78
N LEU A 86 13.23 -7.89 -12.19
CA LEU A 86 12.28 -6.79 -11.97
C LEU A 86 11.71 -6.30 -13.30
N LEU A 87 12.59 -6.01 -14.26
CA LEU A 87 12.21 -5.47 -15.57
C LEU A 87 11.42 -6.47 -16.43
N LYS A 88 11.44 -7.78 -16.13
CA LYS A 88 10.58 -8.80 -16.76
C LYS A 88 9.14 -8.80 -16.25
N ASN A 89 8.82 -8.06 -15.19
CA ASN A 89 7.46 -7.99 -14.65
C ASN A 89 6.47 -7.47 -15.71
N SER A 90 5.23 -7.95 -15.66
CA SER A 90 4.18 -7.63 -16.64
C SER A 90 3.81 -6.15 -16.68
N VAL A 91 4.06 -5.41 -15.60
CA VAL A 91 3.88 -3.94 -15.54
C VAL A 91 4.63 -3.24 -16.67
N PHE A 92 5.80 -3.76 -17.06
CA PHE A 92 6.68 -3.16 -18.07
C PHE A 92 6.42 -3.67 -19.49
N ASN A 93 5.38 -4.49 -19.73
CA ASN A 93 5.14 -5.08 -21.05
C ASN A 93 4.93 -4.03 -22.13
N LYS A 94 4.08 -3.03 -21.89
CA LYS A 94 3.84 -1.94 -22.85
C LYS A 94 5.09 -1.15 -23.18
N ILE A 95 5.96 -0.88 -22.19
CA ILE A 95 7.24 -0.22 -22.41
C ILE A 95 8.13 -1.09 -23.31
N ARG A 96 8.24 -2.38 -22.99
CA ARG A 96 9.08 -3.33 -23.73
C ARG A 96 8.64 -3.50 -25.18
N GLU A 97 7.34 -3.45 -25.44
CA GLU A 97 6.76 -3.51 -26.79
C GLU A 97 7.01 -2.21 -27.57
N LYS A 98 7.02 -1.05 -26.91
CA LYS A 98 7.19 0.26 -27.54
C LYS A 98 8.65 0.66 -27.75
N ASN A 99 9.47 0.58 -26.70
CA ASN A 99 10.89 0.91 -26.71
C ASN A 99 11.60 0.28 -25.50
N SER A 100 12.41 -0.76 -25.72
CA SER A 100 13.20 -1.40 -24.66
C SER A 100 14.39 -0.59 -24.18
N ASP A 101 14.89 0.35 -24.98
CA ASP A 101 16.16 1.05 -24.73
C ASP A 101 16.03 2.00 -23.53
N VAL A 102 14.80 2.41 -23.19
CA VAL A 102 14.54 3.21 -21.98
C VAL A 102 14.98 2.50 -20.70
N PHE A 103 15.09 1.16 -20.70
CA PHE A 103 15.59 0.42 -19.54
C PHE A 103 17.07 0.67 -19.27
N GLU A 104 17.85 1.15 -20.23
CA GLU A 104 19.27 1.49 -20.03
C GLU A 104 19.46 2.62 -19.00
N LYS A 105 18.45 3.46 -18.82
CA LYS A 105 18.40 4.54 -17.82
C LYS A 105 18.28 4.02 -16.39
N VAL A 106 17.83 2.77 -16.22
CA VAL A 106 17.62 2.17 -14.91
C VAL A 106 18.94 1.57 -14.42
N LYS A 107 19.50 2.15 -13.37
CA LYS A 107 20.71 1.67 -12.71
C LYS A 107 20.35 1.12 -11.33
N VAL A 108 21.09 0.13 -10.87
CA VAL A 108 20.89 -0.46 -9.56
C VAL A 108 22.04 -0.13 -8.64
N ILE A 109 21.73 0.19 -7.39
CA ILE A 109 22.71 0.43 -6.33
C ILE A 109 22.44 -0.58 -5.21
N PRO A 110 23.42 -1.45 -4.87
CA PRO A 110 23.27 -2.39 -3.79
C PRO A 110 23.15 -1.66 -2.45
N GLY A 111 22.13 -2.00 -1.66
CA GLY A 111 21.99 -1.44 -0.31
C GLY A 111 20.68 -1.80 0.37
N ASP A 112 20.58 -1.47 1.66
CA ASP A 112 19.45 -1.74 2.53
C ASP A 112 19.23 -0.58 3.49
N VAL A 113 18.01 -0.03 3.53
CA VAL A 113 17.62 1.05 4.44
C VAL A 113 17.81 0.69 5.92
N GLY A 114 17.77 -0.60 6.25
CA GLY A 114 18.02 -1.10 7.60
C GLY A 114 19.49 -1.02 8.05
N LEU A 115 20.43 -0.72 7.15
CA LEU A 115 21.86 -0.61 7.44
C LEU A 115 22.32 0.85 7.56
N SER A 116 23.43 1.07 8.28
CA SER A 116 24.08 2.39 8.35
C SER A 116 24.46 2.88 6.95
N ASN A 117 24.28 4.18 6.68
CA ASN A 117 24.42 4.78 5.34
C ASN A 117 23.71 4.00 4.23
N LEU A 118 22.59 3.34 4.56
CA LEU A 118 21.81 2.47 3.66
C LEU A 118 22.63 1.28 3.10
N GLY A 119 23.75 0.92 3.72
CA GLY A 119 24.66 -0.13 3.25
C GLY A 119 25.35 0.20 1.92
N LEU A 120 25.42 1.49 1.56
CA LEU A 120 26.08 1.98 0.35
C LEU A 120 27.60 1.92 0.48
N SER A 121 28.28 1.75 -0.65
CA SER A 121 29.72 2.02 -0.72
C SER A 121 29.98 3.53 -0.62
N ASP A 122 31.18 3.93 -0.17
CA ASP A 122 31.55 5.35 -0.13
C ASP A 122 31.48 6.01 -1.50
N GLN A 123 31.80 5.26 -2.56
CA GLN A 123 31.70 5.71 -3.94
C GLN A 123 30.25 5.97 -4.36
N ASP A 124 29.34 5.04 -4.10
CA ASP A 124 27.92 5.20 -4.42
C ASP A 124 27.30 6.35 -3.61
N LEU A 125 27.66 6.45 -2.33
CA LEU A 125 27.20 7.53 -1.46
C LEU A 125 27.65 8.90 -1.99
N ALA A 126 28.93 9.05 -2.33
CA ALA A 126 29.46 10.29 -2.90
C ALA A 126 28.79 10.62 -4.24
N PHE A 127 28.56 9.61 -5.09
CA PHE A 127 27.87 9.78 -6.36
C PHE A 127 26.43 10.27 -6.17
N LEU A 128 25.66 9.63 -5.27
CA LEU A 128 24.29 10.03 -4.97
C LEU A 128 24.22 11.48 -4.44
N ILE A 129 25.12 11.85 -3.54
CA ILE A 129 25.24 13.21 -3.01
C ILE A 129 25.53 14.24 -4.11
N ASP A 130 26.39 13.92 -5.06
CA ASP A 130 26.80 14.85 -6.10
C ASP A 130 25.76 14.99 -7.22
N LYS A 131 25.12 13.87 -7.61
CA LYS A 131 24.39 13.76 -8.86
C LYS A 131 22.87 13.70 -8.73
N VAL A 132 22.31 13.12 -7.68
CA VAL A 132 20.86 12.92 -7.56
C VAL A 132 20.15 14.23 -7.22
N ASN A 133 18.99 14.44 -7.85
CA ASN A 133 18.18 15.65 -7.65
C ASN A 133 16.71 15.38 -7.34
N VAL A 134 16.21 14.15 -7.45
CA VAL A 134 14.86 13.77 -7.02
C VAL A 134 14.91 12.46 -6.27
N VAL A 135 14.24 12.37 -5.12
CA VAL A 135 14.24 11.16 -4.28
C VAL A 135 12.81 10.72 -3.98
N PHE A 136 12.51 9.44 -4.26
CA PHE A 136 11.29 8.77 -3.85
C PHE A 136 11.57 7.72 -2.78
N HIS A 137 11.09 7.96 -1.56
CA HIS A 137 11.24 7.05 -0.45
C HIS A 137 9.99 6.21 -0.20
N SER A 138 9.93 5.02 -0.82
CA SER A 138 8.82 4.06 -0.67
C SER A 138 9.20 2.78 0.09
N ALA A 139 10.45 2.61 0.51
CA ALA A 139 10.87 1.43 1.25
C ALA A 139 10.25 1.39 2.66
N ALA A 140 9.57 0.29 2.99
CA ALA A 140 9.02 0.04 4.32
C ALA A 140 8.75 -1.46 4.51
N THR A 141 8.72 -1.92 5.76
CA THR A 141 7.96 -3.11 6.14
C THR A 141 6.51 -2.74 6.35
N VAL A 142 5.61 -3.44 5.66
CA VAL A 142 4.16 -3.23 5.67
C VAL A 142 3.41 -4.36 6.38
N LYS A 143 4.13 -5.23 7.10
CA LYS A 143 3.53 -6.33 7.84
C LYS A 143 3.02 -5.81 9.20
N PHE A 144 1.76 -6.03 9.49
CA PHE A 144 1.13 -5.57 10.73
C PHE A 144 1.62 -6.31 11.98
N ASN A 145 2.25 -7.47 11.82
CA ASN A 145 2.81 -8.29 12.90
C ASN A 145 4.35 -8.33 12.93
N GLU A 146 5.00 -7.38 12.26
CA GLU A 146 6.45 -7.24 12.36
C GLU A 146 6.84 -6.80 13.79
N LYS A 147 7.92 -7.40 14.31
CA LYS A 147 8.50 -7.02 15.60
C LYS A 147 8.83 -5.53 15.63
N LEU A 148 8.59 -4.88 16.77
CA LEU A 148 8.74 -3.43 16.90
C LEU A 148 10.15 -2.97 16.52
N LYS A 149 11.19 -3.66 16.99
CA LYS A 149 12.59 -3.38 16.66
C LYS A 149 12.82 -3.34 15.15
N ASN A 150 12.40 -4.39 14.44
CA ASN A 150 12.55 -4.48 12.99
C ASN A 150 11.74 -3.38 12.27
N ALA A 151 10.52 -3.10 12.72
CA ALA A 151 9.68 -2.08 12.14
C ALA A 151 10.29 -0.69 12.29
N VAL A 152 10.83 -0.33 13.46
CA VAL A 152 11.50 0.96 13.68
C VAL A 152 12.79 1.05 12.85
N ILE A 153 13.61 -0.01 12.82
CA ILE A 153 14.84 -0.03 12.02
C ILE A 153 14.54 0.28 10.54
N LEU A 154 13.53 -0.37 9.97
CA LEU A 154 13.22 -0.25 8.54
C LEU A 154 12.44 1.03 8.22
N ASN A 155 11.37 1.33 8.96
CA ASN A 155 10.44 2.40 8.60
C ASN A 155 10.86 3.75 9.15
N THR A 156 11.45 3.79 10.35
CA THR A 156 11.76 5.04 11.06
C THR A 156 13.24 5.40 10.89
N LEU A 157 14.15 4.53 11.34
CA LEU A 157 15.59 4.77 11.26
C LEU A 157 16.10 4.73 9.81
N GLY A 158 15.56 3.84 8.97
CA GLY A 158 15.84 3.84 7.54
C GLY A 158 15.45 5.16 6.85
N THR A 159 14.31 5.75 7.23
CA THR A 159 13.90 7.08 6.78
C THR A 159 14.90 8.14 7.24
N LYS A 160 15.28 8.14 8.53
CA LYS A 160 16.27 9.08 9.09
C LYS A 160 17.59 9.06 8.32
N ARG A 161 18.16 7.87 8.10
CA ARG A 161 19.44 7.70 7.39
C ARG A 161 19.37 8.23 5.96
N LEU A 162 18.26 8.03 5.26
CA LEU A 162 18.08 8.59 3.93
C LEU A 162 17.95 10.12 3.97
N LEU A 163 17.21 10.68 4.93
CA LEU A 163 17.10 12.13 5.12
C LEU A 163 18.48 12.77 5.40
N GLU A 164 19.32 12.14 6.22
CA GLU A 164 20.70 12.58 6.50
C GLU A 164 21.60 12.59 5.26
N ILE A 165 21.37 11.67 4.31
CA ILE A 165 22.03 11.68 3.00
C ILE A 165 21.46 12.81 2.13
N CYS A 166 20.13 12.98 2.11
CA CYS A 166 19.45 13.98 1.30
C CYS A 166 19.86 15.42 1.67
N ILE A 167 20.09 15.72 2.95
CA ILE A 167 20.62 17.03 3.37
C ILE A 167 21.98 17.35 2.71
N LYS A 168 22.78 16.32 2.43
CA LYS A 168 24.11 16.50 1.83
C LYS A 168 24.04 16.64 0.32
N MET A 169 22.91 16.29 -0.32
CA MET A 169 22.78 16.31 -1.79
C MET A 169 22.85 17.74 -2.33
N LYS A 170 23.75 17.98 -3.29
CA LYS A 170 24.06 19.33 -3.79
C LYS A 170 22.94 19.96 -4.61
N ASN A 171 22.12 19.15 -5.26
CA ASN A 171 21.15 19.59 -6.27
C ASN A 171 19.74 19.04 -6.01
N LEU A 172 19.40 18.72 -4.75
CA LEU A 172 18.11 18.13 -4.41
C LEU A 172 16.97 19.12 -4.70
N LYS A 173 16.09 18.75 -5.64
CA LYS A 173 14.89 19.49 -6.01
C LYS A 173 13.66 19.03 -5.23
N SER A 174 13.55 17.74 -4.92
CA SER A 174 12.45 17.20 -4.14
C SER A 174 12.75 15.85 -3.47
N PHE A 175 12.23 15.68 -2.26
CA PHE A 175 12.19 14.43 -1.50
C PHE A 175 10.74 14.06 -1.17
N ILE A 176 10.29 12.91 -1.66
CA ILE A 176 8.92 12.42 -1.46
C ILE A 176 8.93 11.20 -0.57
N HIS A 177 8.31 11.32 0.60
CA HIS A 177 8.13 10.22 1.53
C HIS A 177 6.77 9.55 1.36
N VAL A 178 6.75 8.24 1.11
CA VAL A 178 5.51 7.46 1.13
C VAL A 178 5.22 7.00 2.55
N SER A 179 4.20 7.61 3.16
CA SER A 179 3.64 7.19 4.45
C SER A 179 2.38 6.34 4.23
N THR A 180 1.33 6.54 5.03
CA THR A 180 0.02 5.92 4.90
C THR A 180 -1.03 6.81 5.54
N ALA A 181 -2.25 6.83 4.98
CA ALA A 181 -3.39 7.53 5.58
C ALA A 181 -3.63 7.06 7.04
N PHE A 182 -3.30 5.80 7.34
CA PHE A 182 -3.50 5.20 8.65
C PHE A 182 -2.38 5.47 9.67
N SER A 183 -1.42 6.36 9.39
CA SER A 183 -0.32 6.65 10.33
C SER A 183 -0.84 7.17 11.67
N ASN A 184 -2.00 7.83 11.64
CA ASN A 184 -2.68 8.40 12.81
C ASN A 184 -4.07 7.75 13.04
N ALA A 185 -4.21 6.45 12.76
CA ALA A 185 -5.48 5.73 12.78
C ALA A 185 -6.18 5.66 14.15
N GLU A 186 -5.51 6.07 15.23
CA GLU A 186 -6.10 6.27 16.56
C GLU A 186 -7.02 7.50 16.64
N LYS A 187 -6.94 8.42 15.67
CA LYS A 187 -7.84 9.56 15.50
C LYS A 187 -8.97 9.20 14.54
N ARG A 188 -10.13 9.85 14.69
CA ARG A 188 -11.27 9.70 13.78
C ARG A 188 -11.16 10.59 12.54
N THR A 189 -10.83 11.86 12.75
CA THR A 189 -10.60 12.84 11.69
C THR A 189 -9.10 13.08 11.56
N ILE A 190 -8.57 12.97 10.34
CA ILE A 190 -7.15 13.03 10.03
C ILE A 190 -6.93 14.12 8.98
N GLU A 191 -6.21 15.15 9.41
CA GLU A 191 -5.85 16.33 8.64
C GLU A 191 -4.56 16.10 7.84
N GLU A 192 -4.32 16.93 6.84
CA GLU A 192 -3.07 16.99 6.08
C GLU A 192 -1.99 17.78 6.82
N GLN A 193 -1.68 17.32 8.02
CA GLN A 193 -0.57 17.81 8.83
C GLN A 193 0.15 16.64 9.47
N VAL A 194 1.43 16.83 9.78
CA VAL A 194 2.19 15.87 10.59
C VAL A 194 1.77 16.02 12.05
N TYR A 195 1.29 14.93 12.64
CA TYR A 195 0.93 14.91 14.05
C TYR A 195 2.17 14.54 14.89
N VAL A 196 2.31 15.20 16.03
CA VAL A 196 3.36 14.88 17.00
C VAL A 196 2.99 13.56 17.70
N PRO A 197 3.78 12.48 17.56
CA PRO A 197 3.52 11.23 18.24
C PRO A 197 3.70 11.34 19.76
N SER A 198 3.23 10.34 20.51
CA SER A 198 3.36 10.34 21.99
C SER A 198 4.81 10.23 22.47
N PHE A 199 5.68 9.64 21.65
CA PHE A 199 7.10 9.53 21.89
C PHE A 199 7.87 10.18 20.76
N ASP A 200 8.96 10.86 21.09
CA ASP A 200 9.86 11.40 20.09
C ASP A 200 10.59 10.27 19.34
N ALA A 201 10.68 10.39 18.02
CA ALA A 201 11.28 9.38 17.15
C ALA A 201 12.74 9.07 17.50
N GLU A 202 13.54 10.07 17.88
CA GLU A 202 14.94 9.86 18.28
C GLU A 202 15.04 9.06 19.57
N THR A 203 14.13 9.30 20.50
CA THR A 203 14.03 8.53 21.75
C THR A 203 13.73 7.06 21.46
N ILE A 204 12.77 6.78 20.58
CA ILE A 204 12.42 5.40 20.20
C ILE A 204 13.58 4.70 19.47
N ILE A 205 14.27 5.41 18.57
CA ILE A 205 15.46 4.90 17.89
C ILE A 205 16.52 4.50 18.92
N ASN A 206 16.85 5.41 19.85
CA ASN A 206 17.87 5.16 20.87
C ASN A 206 17.52 3.95 21.75
N LEU A 207 16.27 3.83 22.19
CA LEU A 207 15.80 2.67 22.95
C LEU A 207 16.02 1.36 22.20
N ILE A 208 15.72 1.34 20.91
CA ILE A 208 15.77 0.10 20.11
C ILE A 208 17.20 -0.30 19.74
N GLU A 209 18.10 0.68 19.58
CA GLU A 209 19.52 0.42 19.34
C GLU A 209 20.26 -0.06 20.60
N ASN A 210 19.87 0.41 21.78
CA ASN A 210 20.62 0.17 23.02
C ASN A 210 20.01 -0.90 23.94
N LEU A 211 18.73 -1.25 23.79
CA LEU A 211 18.11 -2.27 24.64
C LEU A 211 18.16 -3.67 24.00
N PRO A 212 18.27 -4.74 24.83
CA PRO A 212 18.11 -6.12 24.38
C PRO A 212 16.73 -6.37 23.77
N ASP A 213 16.67 -7.28 22.80
CA ASP A 213 15.45 -7.64 22.08
C ASP A 213 14.34 -8.08 23.04
N GLU A 214 14.66 -8.86 24.07
CA GLU A 214 13.68 -9.36 25.04
C GLU A 214 12.99 -8.22 25.80
N LEU A 215 13.74 -7.17 26.14
CA LEU A 215 13.19 -6.01 26.84
C LEU A 215 12.33 -5.15 25.91
N ILE A 216 12.75 -4.99 24.65
CA ILE A 216 11.97 -4.26 23.64
C ILE A 216 10.62 -4.95 23.41
N GLU A 217 10.60 -6.27 23.27
CA GLU A 217 9.36 -7.04 23.12
C GLU A 217 8.48 -6.88 24.37
N ALA A 218 9.05 -6.90 25.57
CA ALA A 218 8.30 -6.74 26.82
C ALA A 218 7.64 -5.35 26.99
N ILE A 219 8.21 -4.29 26.39
CA ILE A 219 7.66 -2.93 26.45
C ILE A 219 6.93 -2.50 25.16
N SER A 220 6.95 -3.33 24.11
CA SER A 220 6.46 -3.00 22.76
C SER A 220 5.02 -2.47 22.77
N ASP A 221 4.10 -3.17 23.43
CA ASP A 221 2.69 -2.78 23.49
C ASP A 221 2.49 -1.41 24.15
N LYS A 222 3.32 -1.07 25.14
CA LYS A 222 3.27 0.26 25.81
C LYS A 222 3.81 1.36 24.90
N LEU A 223 4.84 1.07 24.10
CA LEU A 223 5.41 2.03 23.15
C LEU A 223 4.48 2.30 21.98
N VAL A 224 3.91 1.24 21.39
CA VAL A 224 2.92 1.32 20.31
C VAL A 224 1.65 2.05 20.79
N GLY A 225 1.25 1.82 22.03
CA GLY A 225 0.18 2.59 22.69
C GLY A 225 -1.17 2.42 21.98
N LYS A 226 -1.71 3.52 21.46
CA LYS A 226 -3.05 3.54 20.83
C LYS A 226 -3.04 3.15 19.35
N HIS A 227 -1.87 3.02 18.73
CA HIS A 227 -1.78 2.61 17.34
C HIS A 227 -2.26 1.16 17.19
N PRO A 228 -3.02 0.85 16.13
CA PRO A 228 -3.56 -0.49 15.94
C PRO A 228 -2.50 -1.57 15.66
N ASN A 229 -1.32 -1.16 15.20
CA ASN A 229 -0.19 -2.05 14.94
C ASN A 229 1.14 -1.29 14.85
N THR A 230 2.25 -2.02 14.83
CA THR A 230 3.61 -1.47 14.72
C THR A 230 3.83 -0.69 13.43
N TYR A 231 3.15 -1.04 12.34
CA TYR A 231 3.25 -0.34 11.06
C TYR A 231 2.75 1.11 11.15
N THR A 232 1.54 1.32 11.67
CA THR A 232 0.97 2.67 11.84
C THR A 232 1.83 3.54 12.76
N PHE A 233 2.27 2.99 13.90
CA PHE A 233 3.17 3.68 14.83
C PHE A 233 4.48 4.11 14.17
N THR A 234 5.18 3.19 13.49
CA THR A 234 6.49 3.49 12.89
C THR A 234 6.41 4.45 11.70
N LYS A 235 5.27 4.48 10.98
CA LYS A 235 4.98 5.50 9.97
C LYS A 235 4.74 6.87 10.59
N ALA A 236 4.03 6.98 11.71
CA ALA A 236 3.89 8.25 12.42
C ALA A 236 5.25 8.79 12.90
N LEU A 237 6.13 7.93 13.45
CA LEU A 237 7.49 8.32 13.82
C LEU A 237 8.32 8.78 12.61
N ALA A 238 8.18 8.11 11.47
CA ALA A 238 8.87 8.49 10.24
C ALA A 238 8.42 9.88 9.75
N GLU A 239 7.12 10.16 9.77
CA GLU A 239 6.60 11.49 9.43
C GLU A 239 7.15 12.60 10.34
N GLN A 240 7.30 12.34 11.64
CA GLN A 240 7.92 13.29 12.57
C GLN A 240 9.35 13.64 12.14
N LEU A 241 10.15 12.64 11.75
CA LEU A 241 11.50 12.85 11.24
C LEU A 241 11.49 13.63 9.92
N VAL A 242 10.61 13.28 8.99
CA VAL A 242 10.46 14.00 7.72
C VAL A 242 10.12 15.48 7.97
N LEU A 243 9.21 15.77 8.90
CA LEU A 243 8.87 17.14 9.30
C LEU A 243 10.10 17.90 9.82
N HIS A 244 10.89 17.29 10.72
CA HIS A 244 12.10 17.92 11.27
C HIS A 244 13.12 18.31 10.17
N TYR A 245 13.22 17.50 9.12
CA TYR A 245 14.16 17.71 8.01
C TYR A 245 13.58 18.60 6.90
N SER A 246 12.25 18.77 6.84
CA SER A 246 11.57 19.58 5.82
C SER A 246 11.98 21.06 5.82
N ALA A 247 12.47 21.58 6.95
CA ALA A 247 13.03 22.93 7.03
C ALA A 247 14.35 23.10 6.25
N LYS A 248 15.00 21.99 5.85
CA LYS A 248 16.30 21.99 5.18
C LYS A 248 16.25 21.46 3.76
N ILE A 249 15.25 20.65 3.42
CA ILE A 249 15.11 20.04 2.11
C ILE A 249 13.66 20.11 1.61
N PRO A 250 13.45 20.36 0.30
CA PRO A 250 12.12 20.45 -0.30
C PRO A 250 11.42 19.08 -0.22
N THR A 251 10.34 19.00 0.56
CA THR A 251 9.77 17.72 0.99
C THR A 251 8.25 17.67 0.90
N ALA A 252 7.71 16.51 0.51
CA ALA A 252 6.32 16.15 0.75
C ALA A 252 6.17 14.74 1.34
N ILE A 253 5.04 14.54 2.02
CA ILE A 253 4.58 13.27 2.58
C ILE A 253 3.31 12.87 1.83
N VAL A 254 3.35 11.74 1.16
CA VAL A 254 2.19 11.16 0.47
C VAL A 254 1.66 10.02 1.31
N ARG A 255 0.41 10.11 1.75
CA ARG A 255 -0.29 9.18 2.65
C ARG A 255 -1.36 8.40 1.88
N PRO A 256 -0.99 7.33 1.16
CA PRO A 256 -1.98 6.48 0.52
C PRO A 256 -2.80 5.70 1.54
N SER A 257 -4.09 5.52 1.23
CA SER A 257 -4.95 4.50 1.86
C SER A 257 -4.59 3.09 1.36
N ILE A 258 -5.54 2.14 1.36
CA ILE A 258 -5.27 0.77 0.90
C ILE A 258 -5.08 0.79 -0.62
N ILE A 259 -3.83 0.69 -1.05
CA ILE A 259 -3.47 0.66 -2.47
C ILE A 259 -3.99 -0.63 -3.10
N THR A 260 -4.76 -0.48 -4.18
CA THR A 260 -5.41 -1.57 -4.93
C THR A 260 -4.93 -1.60 -6.38
N ALA A 261 -5.60 -2.39 -7.23
CA ALA A 261 -5.23 -2.52 -8.63
C ALA A 261 -5.21 -1.17 -9.36
N ALA A 262 -4.56 -1.14 -10.52
CA ALA A 262 -4.63 0.01 -11.41
C ALA A 262 -6.07 0.24 -11.90
N TRP A 263 -6.50 1.50 -11.95
CA TRP A 263 -7.74 1.87 -12.61
C TRP A 263 -7.56 1.94 -14.13
N LYS A 264 -6.57 2.71 -14.60
CA LYS A 264 -6.25 2.91 -16.02
C LYS A 264 -4.87 2.36 -16.38
N GLU A 265 -3.85 2.59 -15.56
CA GLU A 265 -2.45 2.42 -15.98
C GLU A 265 -1.59 1.51 -15.09
N PRO A 266 -0.67 0.70 -15.63
CA PRO A 266 -0.35 0.52 -17.05
C PRO A 266 -1.45 -0.21 -17.82
N CYS A 267 -2.34 -0.92 -17.14
CA CYS A 267 -3.59 -1.42 -17.69
C CYS A 267 -4.62 -1.61 -16.56
N PRO A 268 -5.93 -1.53 -16.86
CA PRO A 268 -6.97 -1.73 -15.85
C PRO A 268 -6.84 -3.07 -15.14
N GLY A 269 -6.98 -3.06 -13.81
CA GLY A 269 -6.89 -4.26 -12.99
C GLY A 269 -5.45 -4.73 -12.70
N TRP A 270 -4.40 -4.04 -13.17
CA TRP A 270 -3.03 -4.48 -12.89
C TRP A 270 -2.74 -4.55 -11.37
N VAL A 271 -2.36 -5.74 -10.90
CA VAL A 271 -1.97 -6.02 -9.51
C VAL A 271 -1.05 -7.24 -9.47
N ASP A 272 0.06 -7.17 -8.75
CA ASP A 272 1.08 -8.24 -8.81
C ASP A 272 1.42 -8.88 -7.45
N ASN A 273 0.60 -8.63 -6.44
CA ASN A 273 0.79 -9.15 -5.09
C ASN A 273 -0.53 -9.67 -4.49
N ILE A 274 -0.42 -10.43 -3.39
CA ILE A 274 -1.55 -10.97 -2.61
C ILE A 274 -1.72 -10.26 -1.26
N SER A 275 -1.11 -9.09 -1.09
CA SER A 275 -1.08 -8.40 0.19
C SER A 275 -2.43 -7.72 0.48
N GLY A 276 -2.81 -7.67 1.76
CA GLY A 276 -3.99 -6.93 2.21
C GLY A 276 -5.28 -7.37 1.51
N ILE A 277 -6.03 -6.38 0.98
CA ILE A 277 -7.35 -6.60 0.39
C ILE A 277 -7.32 -7.48 -0.87
N THR A 278 -6.23 -7.46 -1.65
CA THR A 278 -6.10 -8.28 -2.86
C THR A 278 -6.17 -9.78 -2.53
N GLY A 279 -5.47 -10.21 -1.47
CA GLY A 279 -5.51 -11.60 -1.01
C GLY A 279 -6.90 -11.99 -0.47
N ILE A 280 -7.56 -11.08 0.26
CA ILE A 280 -8.92 -11.30 0.77
C ILE A 280 -9.91 -11.44 -0.40
N LEU A 281 -9.82 -10.56 -1.39
CA LEU A 281 -10.69 -10.54 -2.57
C LEU A 281 -10.50 -11.82 -3.41
N MET A 282 -9.25 -12.24 -3.61
CA MET A 282 -8.89 -13.50 -4.26
C MET A 282 -9.55 -14.71 -3.58
N GLU A 283 -9.43 -14.83 -2.25
CA GLU A 283 -9.97 -15.97 -1.51
C GLU A 283 -11.50 -15.91 -1.36
N CYS A 284 -12.08 -14.71 -1.27
CA CYS A 284 -13.53 -14.54 -1.37
C CYS A 284 -14.05 -15.01 -2.74
N GLY A 285 -13.37 -14.65 -3.82
CA GLY A 285 -13.71 -15.06 -5.19
C GLY A 285 -13.50 -16.56 -5.45
N ARG A 286 -12.62 -17.22 -4.69
CA ARG A 286 -12.45 -18.68 -4.72
C ARG A 286 -13.42 -19.43 -3.79
N GLY A 287 -14.19 -18.69 -3.00
CA GLY A 287 -15.16 -19.20 -2.03
C GLY A 287 -14.55 -19.83 -0.77
N THR A 288 -13.23 -19.71 -0.57
CA THR A 288 -12.50 -20.26 0.57
C THR A 288 -12.72 -19.43 1.84
N ILE A 289 -12.89 -18.11 1.70
CA ILE A 289 -13.34 -17.23 2.80
C ILE A 289 -14.87 -17.07 2.73
N ARG A 290 -15.52 -17.17 3.89
CA ARG A 290 -16.99 -17.20 4.04
C ARG A 290 -17.50 -16.29 5.17
N SER A 291 -16.64 -15.97 6.13
CA SER A 291 -16.96 -15.16 7.31
C SER A 291 -15.79 -14.21 7.55
N ILE A 292 -16.08 -12.92 7.68
CA ILE A 292 -15.07 -11.87 7.93
C ILE A 292 -15.60 -10.97 9.06
N ILE A 293 -14.75 -10.62 10.02
CA ILE A 293 -15.09 -9.61 11.02
C ILE A 293 -15.05 -8.24 10.33
N CYS A 294 -16.20 -7.58 10.22
CA CYS A 294 -16.33 -6.30 9.53
C CYS A 294 -17.71 -5.70 9.85
N ASP A 295 -17.78 -4.38 9.98
CA ASP A 295 -19.04 -3.64 9.97
C ASP A 295 -19.32 -3.16 8.55
N ASP A 296 -20.36 -3.72 7.93
CA ASP A 296 -20.64 -3.50 6.51
C ASP A 296 -21.14 -2.08 6.20
N ARG A 297 -21.46 -1.30 7.23
CA ARG A 297 -21.90 0.10 7.14
C ARG A 297 -20.73 1.08 7.08
N CYS A 298 -19.55 0.69 7.55
CA CYS A 298 -18.38 1.56 7.54
C CYS A 298 -17.92 1.83 6.10
N ARG A 299 -17.50 3.06 5.84
CA ARG A 299 -16.76 3.40 4.63
C ARG A 299 -15.39 2.72 4.63
N MET A 300 -14.97 2.32 3.44
CA MET A 300 -13.69 1.70 3.19
C MET A 300 -12.80 2.69 2.43
N GLU A 301 -11.52 2.73 2.77
CA GLU A 301 -10.56 3.61 2.11
C GLU A 301 -9.66 2.82 1.18
N LEU A 302 -9.95 2.96 -0.12
CA LEU A 302 -9.25 2.32 -1.21
C LEU A 302 -8.69 3.38 -2.15
N ILE A 303 -7.51 3.10 -2.73
CA ILE A 303 -6.99 3.95 -3.78
C ILE A 303 -6.33 3.12 -4.89
N PRO A 304 -6.59 3.42 -6.18
CA PRO A 304 -5.89 2.76 -7.28
C PRO A 304 -4.39 3.10 -7.28
N VAL A 305 -3.54 2.13 -7.63
CA VAL A 305 -2.07 2.31 -7.58
C VAL A 305 -1.58 3.40 -8.54
N ASP A 306 -2.20 3.54 -9.70
CA ASP A 306 -1.87 4.55 -10.70
C ASP A 306 -2.16 5.96 -10.24
N ILE A 307 -3.27 6.18 -9.52
CA ILE A 307 -3.58 7.47 -8.90
C ILE A 307 -2.51 7.84 -7.86
N VAL A 308 -2.11 6.90 -7.00
CA VAL A 308 -1.02 7.14 -6.02
C VAL A 308 0.28 7.49 -6.74
N VAL A 309 0.60 6.79 -7.83
CA VAL A 309 1.82 7.06 -8.61
C VAL A 309 1.79 8.44 -9.25
N SER A 310 0.67 8.85 -9.86
CA SER A 310 0.52 10.20 -10.40
C SER A 310 0.67 11.25 -9.32
N ILE A 311 0.08 11.06 -8.13
CA ILE A 311 0.25 11.98 -7.00
C ILE A 311 1.70 12.04 -6.52
N LEU A 312 2.43 10.92 -6.50
CA LEU A 312 3.86 10.92 -6.16
C LEU A 312 4.66 11.79 -7.14
N ILE A 313 4.43 11.61 -8.43
CA ILE A 313 5.12 12.36 -9.49
C ILE A 313 4.74 13.84 -9.43
N ALA A 314 3.44 14.13 -9.37
CA ALA A 314 2.92 15.49 -9.30
C ALA A 314 3.39 16.22 -8.02
N SER A 315 3.42 15.56 -6.86
CA SER A 315 3.90 16.19 -5.61
C SER A 315 5.40 16.52 -5.66
N ALA A 316 6.23 15.70 -6.33
CA ALA A 316 7.64 16.02 -6.55
C ALA A 316 7.84 17.28 -7.41
N TRP A 317 7.00 17.46 -8.43
CA TRP A 317 6.95 18.66 -9.26
C TRP A 317 6.45 19.87 -8.46
N HIS A 318 5.30 19.73 -7.79
CA HIS A 318 4.66 20.79 -7.01
C HIS A 318 5.56 21.35 -5.89
N VAL A 319 6.20 20.46 -5.11
CA VAL A 319 7.13 20.87 -4.05
C VAL A 319 8.31 21.67 -4.60
N ALA A 320 8.82 21.33 -5.78
CA ALA A 320 9.94 22.04 -6.39
C ALA A 320 9.55 23.44 -6.88
N MET A 321 8.29 23.62 -7.31
CA MET A 321 7.72 24.91 -7.71
C MET A 321 7.39 25.80 -6.52
N VAL A 322 6.59 25.30 -5.58
CA VAL A 322 6.05 26.10 -4.47
C VAL A 322 7.11 26.36 -3.41
N ARG A 323 8.08 25.43 -3.25
CA ARG A 323 9.12 25.43 -2.22
C ARG A 323 8.53 25.72 -0.83
N PRO A 324 7.65 24.85 -0.32
CA PRO A 324 6.96 25.10 0.93
C PRO A 324 7.96 25.15 2.09
N ASN A 325 7.69 26.01 3.08
CA ASN A 325 8.51 26.16 4.29
C ASN A 325 8.41 24.95 5.25
N THR A 326 7.48 24.04 4.99
CA THR A 326 7.25 22.81 5.76
C THR A 326 6.81 21.69 4.83
N ALA A 327 6.90 20.44 5.29
CA ALA A 327 6.46 19.30 4.49
C ALA A 327 4.97 19.39 4.19
N GLU A 328 4.61 19.43 2.90
CA GLU A 328 3.23 19.25 2.47
C GLU A 328 2.81 17.80 2.65
N VAL A 329 1.56 17.60 3.06
CA VAL A 329 1.00 16.28 3.32
C VAL A 329 -0.18 16.06 2.38
N TYR A 330 -0.18 14.93 1.70
CA TYR A 330 -1.23 14.55 0.74
C TYR A 330 -1.93 13.28 1.22
N ASN A 331 -3.18 13.39 1.65
CA ASN A 331 -3.98 12.22 2.05
C ASN A 331 -4.66 11.60 0.82
N CYS A 332 -4.00 10.64 0.18
CA CYS A 332 -4.54 9.97 -1.00
C CYS A 332 -5.59 8.92 -0.60
N THR A 333 -6.85 9.34 -0.52
CA THR A 333 -7.98 8.54 -0.01
C THR A 333 -9.20 8.64 -0.92
N SER A 334 -10.19 7.77 -0.69
CA SER A 334 -11.44 7.74 -1.47
C SER A 334 -12.60 8.42 -0.76
N GLY A 335 -12.49 8.68 0.55
CA GLY A 335 -13.61 9.04 1.41
C GLY A 335 -14.37 10.30 0.98
N GLN A 336 -13.69 11.34 0.49
CA GLN A 336 -14.33 12.57 0.03
C GLN A 336 -14.62 12.58 -1.48
N THR A 337 -13.81 11.88 -2.27
CA THR A 337 -13.85 11.89 -3.74
C THR A 337 -14.82 10.86 -4.30
N SER A 338 -14.67 9.60 -3.89
CA SER A 338 -15.38 8.44 -4.44
C SER A 338 -15.66 7.42 -3.34
N PRO A 339 -16.54 7.71 -2.36
CA PRO A 339 -16.74 6.84 -1.20
C PRO A 339 -17.35 5.48 -1.60
N ILE A 340 -16.94 4.43 -0.88
CA ILE A 340 -17.53 3.09 -0.98
C ILE A 340 -17.70 2.46 0.41
N THR A 341 -18.82 1.80 0.65
CA THR A 341 -19.04 1.02 1.86
C THR A 341 -18.57 -0.42 1.70
N TRP A 342 -18.24 -1.08 2.80
CA TRP A 342 -17.98 -2.53 2.79
C TRP A 342 -19.17 -3.32 2.19
N LYS A 343 -20.41 -2.94 2.48
CA LYS A 343 -21.62 -3.56 1.89
C LYS A 343 -21.63 -3.52 0.37
N GLU A 344 -21.32 -2.38 -0.23
CA GLU A 344 -21.23 -2.22 -1.70
C GLU A 344 -20.06 -3.00 -2.27
N PHE A 345 -18.88 -2.90 -1.64
CA PHE A 345 -17.70 -3.64 -2.03
C PHE A 345 -17.97 -5.15 -2.10
N ARG A 346 -18.69 -5.70 -1.11
CA ARG A 346 -19.12 -7.11 -1.12
C ARG A 346 -20.12 -7.40 -2.24
N LYS A 347 -21.10 -6.54 -2.48
CA LYS A 347 -22.09 -6.71 -3.56
C LYS A 347 -21.37 -6.87 -4.90
N TYR A 348 -20.48 -5.93 -5.24
CA TYR A 348 -19.71 -5.96 -6.49
C TYR A 348 -18.75 -7.14 -6.55
N THR A 349 -18.06 -7.43 -5.44
CA THR A 349 -17.19 -8.61 -5.33
C THR A 349 -17.93 -9.89 -5.68
N LEU A 350 -19.10 -10.14 -5.07
CA LEU A 350 -19.87 -11.36 -5.30
C LEU A 350 -20.41 -11.43 -6.73
N LYS A 351 -20.91 -10.31 -7.26
CA LYS A 351 -21.37 -10.19 -8.66
C LYS A 351 -20.28 -10.62 -9.63
N HIS A 352 -19.08 -10.06 -9.49
CA HIS A 352 -17.99 -10.28 -10.44
C HIS A 352 -17.20 -11.56 -10.20
N SER A 353 -17.17 -12.09 -8.97
CA SER A 353 -16.57 -13.40 -8.68
C SER A 353 -17.29 -14.54 -9.39
N VAL A 354 -18.59 -14.39 -9.64
CA VAL A 354 -19.40 -15.35 -10.40
C VAL A 354 -19.29 -15.11 -11.91
N ARG A 355 -19.10 -13.85 -12.34
CA ARG A 355 -18.94 -13.49 -13.76
C ARG A 355 -17.57 -13.88 -14.31
N TRP A 356 -16.51 -13.72 -13.52
CA TRP A 356 -15.11 -13.96 -13.88
C TRP A 356 -14.41 -14.98 -12.96
N PRO A 357 -14.98 -16.19 -12.76
CA PRO A 357 -14.45 -17.15 -11.79
C PRO A 357 -13.13 -17.75 -12.28
N SER A 358 -12.12 -17.87 -11.42
CA SER A 358 -10.89 -18.58 -11.75
C SER A 358 -11.08 -20.11 -11.78
N LYS A 359 -10.27 -20.83 -12.57
CA LYS A 359 -10.20 -22.30 -12.54
C LYS A 359 -9.86 -22.86 -11.14
N TYR A 360 -9.21 -22.04 -10.31
CA TYR A 360 -8.85 -22.34 -8.91
C TYR A 360 -9.99 -22.11 -7.90
N VAL A 361 -11.22 -21.83 -8.37
CA VAL A 361 -12.39 -21.77 -7.49
C VAL A 361 -12.57 -23.10 -6.76
N THR A 362 -12.70 -23.04 -5.43
CA THR A 362 -12.84 -24.22 -4.57
C THR A 362 -14.30 -24.40 -4.15
N TRP A 363 -14.96 -23.30 -3.83
CA TRP A 363 -16.35 -23.26 -3.39
C TRP A 363 -17.10 -22.14 -4.12
N TYR A 364 -18.42 -22.23 -4.19
CA TYR A 364 -19.22 -21.16 -4.77
C TYR A 364 -19.08 -19.87 -3.92
N PRO A 365 -18.71 -18.70 -4.49
CA PRO A 365 -18.50 -17.47 -3.75
C PRO A 365 -19.74 -17.07 -2.93
N GLY A 366 -19.53 -16.66 -1.67
CA GLY A 366 -20.64 -16.30 -0.80
C GLY A 366 -20.21 -16.02 0.62
N PHE A 367 -19.29 -15.06 0.81
CA PHE A 367 -18.84 -14.62 2.12
C PHE A 367 -19.82 -13.62 2.74
N THR A 368 -19.75 -13.42 4.05
CA THR A 368 -20.60 -12.48 4.80
C THR A 368 -19.78 -11.75 5.86
N TYR A 369 -20.06 -10.46 6.06
CA TYR A 369 -19.49 -9.66 7.13
C TYR A 369 -20.23 -9.87 8.44
N ARG A 370 -19.50 -9.83 9.56
CA ARG A 370 -20.06 -10.05 10.88
C ARG A 370 -19.39 -9.14 11.90
N VAL A 371 -20.19 -8.48 12.72
CA VAL A 371 -19.68 -7.68 13.86
C VAL A 371 -19.53 -8.55 15.11
N ASN A 372 -20.43 -9.52 15.32
CA ASN A 372 -20.40 -10.38 16.49
C ASN A 372 -19.28 -11.45 16.38
N ARG A 373 -18.27 -11.34 17.26
CA ARG A 373 -17.10 -12.22 17.29
C ARG A 373 -17.43 -13.68 17.60
N ASN A 374 -18.46 -13.95 18.39
CA ASN A 374 -18.87 -15.32 18.73
C ASN A 374 -19.51 -16.01 17.54
N ILE A 375 -20.43 -15.32 16.85
CA ILE A 375 -21.03 -15.83 15.61
C ILE A 375 -19.96 -16.00 14.54
N HIS A 376 -19.04 -15.04 14.41
CA HIS A 376 -17.90 -15.17 13.50
C HIS A 376 -17.07 -16.41 13.81
N SER A 377 -16.69 -16.64 15.08
CA SER A 377 -15.91 -17.80 15.52
C SER A 377 -16.61 -19.11 15.18
N MET A 378 -17.91 -19.22 15.47
CA MET A 378 -18.73 -20.38 15.10
C MET A 378 -18.75 -20.61 13.58
N CYS A 379 -18.99 -19.56 12.79
CA CYS A 379 -18.98 -19.67 11.32
C CYS A 379 -17.60 -20.04 10.77
N THR A 380 -16.52 -19.47 11.29
CA THR A 380 -15.14 -19.80 10.90
C THR A 380 -14.81 -21.25 11.25
N PHE A 381 -15.25 -21.74 12.41
CA PHE A 381 -15.13 -23.16 12.76
C PHE A 381 -15.84 -24.06 11.75
N MET A 382 -17.12 -23.78 11.45
CA MET A 382 -17.92 -24.60 10.54
C MET A 382 -17.49 -24.51 9.07
N TYR A 383 -17.21 -23.32 8.56
CA TYR A 383 -16.94 -23.10 7.14
C TYR A 383 -15.47 -23.18 6.77
N HIS A 384 -14.54 -22.97 7.71
CA HIS A 384 -13.10 -22.98 7.43
C HIS A 384 -12.40 -24.16 8.08
N ASN A 385 -12.53 -24.33 9.40
CA ASN A 385 -11.75 -25.33 10.14
C ASN A 385 -12.22 -26.76 9.87
N VAL A 386 -13.52 -27.04 9.94
CA VAL A 386 -14.07 -28.39 9.69
C VAL A 386 -13.73 -28.87 8.27
N PRO A 387 -13.98 -28.11 7.19
CA PRO A 387 -13.61 -28.55 5.84
C PRO A 387 -12.09 -28.72 5.66
N SER A 388 -11.28 -27.82 6.24
CA SER A 388 -9.82 -27.93 6.17
C SER A 388 -9.31 -29.19 6.87
N PHE A 389 -9.90 -29.55 8.01
CA PHE A 389 -9.54 -30.77 8.74
C PHE A 389 -9.91 -32.04 7.97
N VAL A 390 -11.13 -32.08 7.40
CA VAL A 390 -11.56 -33.20 6.55
C VAL A 390 -10.66 -33.36 5.32
N LEU A 391 -10.29 -32.25 4.68
CA LEU A 391 -9.34 -32.28 3.57
C LEU A 391 -7.95 -32.75 4.00
N ASP A 392 -7.45 -32.31 5.15
CA ASP A 392 -6.16 -32.77 5.66
C ASP A 392 -6.19 -34.28 6.01
N ILE A 393 -7.30 -34.81 6.52
CA ILE A 393 -7.48 -36.26 6.71
C ILE A 393 -7.39 -36.99 5.37
N TYR A 394 -8.11 -36.50 4.35
CA TYR A 394 -8.06 -37.09 3.00
C TYR A 394 -6.64 -37.04 2.42
N LEU A 395 -5.95 -35.90 2.53
CA LEU A 395 -4.57 -35.73 2.06
C LEU A 395 -3.63 -36.70 2.77
N TYR A 396 -3.76 -36.86 4.08
CA TYR A 396 -2.99 -37.81 4.88
C TYR A 396 -3.16 -39.24 4.37
N PHE A 397 -4.40 -39.70 4.18
CA PHE A 397 -4.67 -41.03 3.63
C PHE A 397 -4.26 -41.19 2.17
N SER A 398 -4.16 -40.09 1.41
CA SER A 398 -3.66 -40.07 0.03
C SER A 398 -2.12 -39.99 -0.05
N GLY A 399 -1.40 -40.07 1.07
CA GLY A 399 0.06 -39.91 1.13
C GLY A 399 0.56 -38.50 0.78
N GLN A 400 -0.34 -37.50 0.76
CA GLN A 400 -0.03 -36.12 0.47
C GLN A 400 0.20 -35.32 1.76
N LYS A 401 0.91 -34.19 1.63
CA LYS A 401 1.25 -33.33 2.77
C LYS A 401 0.02 -32.57 3.28
N THR A 402 -0.30 -32.72 4.56
CA THR A 402 -1.35 -31.95 5.23
C THR A 402 -0.94 -30.48 5.39
N MET A 403 -1.81 -29.57 4.93
CA MET A 403 -1.51 -28.14 4.86
C MET A 403 -2.74 -27.23 4.94
N MET A 404 -3.96 -27.76 4.80
CA MET A 404 -5.17 -26.95 4.74
C MET A 404 -5.45 -26.22 6.05
N LEU A 405 -5.31 -26.89 7.19
CA LEU A 405 -5.48 -26.22 8.50
C LEU A 405 -4.43 -25.14 8.75
N LYS A 406 -3.19 -25.34 8.27
CA LYS A 406 -2.14 -24.34 8.39
C LYS A 406 -2.46 -23.10 7.55
N LEU A 407 -3.00 -23.29 6.35
CA LEU A 407 -3.48 -22.20 5.49
C LEU A 407 -4.64 -21.45 6.15
N ALA A 408 -5.67 -22.17 6.62
CA ALA A 408 -6.83 -21.56 7.29
C ALA A 408 -6.42 -20.72 8.51
N LYS A 409 -5.50 -21.22 9.36
CA LYS A 409 -4.97 -20.46 10.50
C LYS A 409 -4.25 -19.18 10.08
N LYS A 410 -3.41 -19.23 9.04
CA LYS A 410 -2.71 -18.05 8.51
C LYS A 410 -3.68 -16.99 8.00
N PHE A 411 -4.72 -17.40 7.28
CA PHE A 411 -5.75 -16.47 6.78
C PHE A 411 -6.55 -15.84 7.91
N ASN A 412 -6.98 -16.63 8.91
CA ASN A 412 -7.69 -16.10 10.07
C ASN A 412 -6.85 -15.09 10.86
N GLN A 413 -5.55 -15.34 10.99
CA GLN A 413 -4.63 -14.39 11.61
C GLN A 413 -4.56 -13.07 10.82
N ALA A 414 -4.41 -13.13 9.49
CA ALA A 414 -4.38 -11.94 8.64
C ALA A 414 -5.70 -11.14 8.70
N LEU A 415 -6.86 -11.82 8.69
CA LEU A 415 -8.17 -11.17 8.84
C LEU A 415 -8.34 -10.53 10.22
N LYS A 416 -7.82 -11.16 11.28
CA LYS A 416 -7.84 -10.61 12.63
C LYS A 416 -7.00 -9.33 12.72
N GLU A 417 -5.81 -9.32 12.13
CA GLU A 417 -4.93 -8.14 12.07
C GLU A 417 -5.59 -6.97 11.30
N GLY A 418 -6.39 -7.27 10.26
CA GLY A 418 -7.17 -6.27 9.52
C GLY A 418 -8.49 -5.85 10.17
N SER A 419 -8.90 -6.47 11.28
CA SER A 419 -10.24 -6.24 11.87
C SER A 419 -10.44 -4.80 12.33
N PHE A 420 -9.39 -4.15 12.86
CA PHE A 420 -9.44 -2.74 13.24
C PHE A 420 -9.84 -1.83 12.07
N PHE A 421 -9.31 -2.08 10.88
CA PHE A 421 -9.60 -1.28 9.68
C PHE A 421 -10.94 -1.58 9.03
N SER A 422 -11.53 -2.74 9.33
CA SER A 422 -12.82 -3.17 8.76
C SER A 422 -14.01 -2.94 9.71
N THR A 423 -13.77 -2.46 10.94
CA THR A 423 -14.81 -2.13 11.92
C THR A 423 -14.78 -0.67 12.37
N ASN A 424 -13.87 0.14 11.83
CA ASN A 424 -13.77 1.56 12.11
C ASN A 424 -13.83 2.34 10.80
N GLU A 425 -14.17 3.62 10.92
CA GLU A 425 -14.28 4.56 9.82
C GLU A 425 -13.52 5.83 10.18
N TRP A 426 -12.93 6.45 9.17
CA TRP A 426 -12.16 7.67 9.28
C TRP A 426 -12.76 8.76 8.39
N GLU A 427 -12.43 10.00 8.74
CA GLU A 427 -12.64 11.17 7.91
C GLU A 427 -11.26 11.74 7.58
N PHE A 428 -10.83 11.59 6.34
CA PHE A 428 -9.58 12.15 5.85
C PHE A 428 -9.86 13.49 5.19
N LYS A 429 -9.19 14.56 5.64
CA LYS A 429 -9.15 15.81 4.89
C LYS A 429 -8.11 15.71 3.77
N ASP A 430 -8.40 16.30 2.61
CA ASP A 430 -7.61 16.16 1.39
C ASP A 430 -7.48 17.49 0.61
N ASP A 431 -7.57 18.63 1.31
CA ASP A 431 -7.51 19.98 0.73
C ASP A 431 -6.25 20.23 -0.14
N SER A 432 -5.11 19.68 0.26
CA SER A 432 -3.82 19.75 -0.45
C SER A 432 -3.82 18.84 -1.68
N VAL A 433 -4.48 17.68 -1.62
CA VAL A 433 -4.70 16.86 -2.82
C VAL A 433 -5.60 17.59 -3.80
N VAL A 434 -6.68 18.23 -3.35
CA VAL A 434 -7.56 19.03 -4.21
C VAL A 434 -6.77 20.15 -4.92
N LYS A 435 -5.93 20.89 -4.19
CA LYS A 435 -5.03 21.89 -4.79
C LYS A 435 -4.07 21.28 -5.80
N LEU A 436 -3.49 20.11 -5.50
CA LEU A 436 -2.61 19.42 -6.44
C LEU A 436 -3.34 19.00 -7.71
N VAL A 437 -4.60 18.54 -7.60
CA VAL A 437 -5.46 18.21 -8.74
C VAL A 437 -5.68 19.45 -9.62
N GLU A 438 -5.96 20.60 -9.02
CA GLU A 438 -6.10 21.86 -9.77
C GLU A 438 -4.80 22.26 -10.48
N CYS A 439 -3.64 22.16 -9.81
CA CYS A 439 -2.34 22.42 -10.41
C CYS A 439 -2.05 21.47 -11.58
N VAL A 440 -2.30 20.17 -11.42
CA VAL A 440 -2.09 19.18 -12.49
C VAL A 440 -3.02 19.43 -13.66
N LYS A 441 -4.30 19.73 -13.43
CA LYS A 441 -5.26 20.09 -14.50
C LYS A 441 -4.85 21.36 -15.26
N GLY A 442 -4.19 22.30 -14.58
CA GLY A 442 -3.64 23.50 -15.20
C GLY A 442 -2.36 23.28 -16.00
N ALA A 443 -1.67 22.15 -15.82
CA ALA A 443 -0.46 21.82 -16.55
C ALA A 443 -0.76 21.33 -17.97
N GLY A 444 0.09 21.67 -18.94
CA GLY A 444 -0.14 21.33 -20.34
C GLY A 444 -0.15 19.82 -20.64
N ASP A 445 0.52 19.02 -19.80
CA ASP A 445 0.54 17.56 -19.83
C ASP A 445 -0.23 16.90 -18.68
N GLY A 446 -1.13 17.64 -18.01
CA GLY A 446 -1.88 17.19 -16.84
C GLY A 446 -2.62 15.87 -17.03
N GLU A 447 -3.21 15.65 -18.21
CA GLU A 447 -3.89 14.39 -18.57
C GLU A 447 -2.96 13.17 -18.53
N CYS A 448 -1.66 13.37 -18.75
CA CYS A 448 -0.66 12.31 -18.61
C CYS A 448 -0.43 11.92 -17.15
N PHE A 449 -0.86 12.71 -16.16
CA PHE A 449 -0.64 12.46 -14.75
C PHE A 449 -1.95 12.50 -13.98
N GLU A 450 -2.93 11.72 -14.45
CA GLU A 450 -4.25 11.64 -13.84
C GLU A 450 -4.19 11.39 -12.32
N VAL A 451 -4.74 12.33 -11.56
CA VAL A 451 -4.81 12.33 -10.09
C VAL A 451 -6.25 12.35 -9.57
N ASP A 452 -7.23 12.55 -10.45
CA ASP A 452 -8.65 12.63 -10.12
C ASP A 452 -9.38 11.35 -10.53
N PHE A 453 -9.92 10.62 -9.56
CA PHE A 453 -10.70 9.39 -9.80
C PHE A 453 -12.14 9.51 -9.31
N THR A 454 -12.71 10.69 -9.49
CA THR A 454 -14.13 10.96 -9.24
C THR A 454 -15.05 10.30 -10.28
N PRO A 455 -16.34 10.08 -9.96
CA PRO A 455 -17.31 9.61 -10.95
C PRO A 455 -17.46 10.55 -12.15
N GLU A 456 -17.32 11.85 -11.94
CA GLU A 456 -17.32 12.88 -12.99
C GLU A 456 -16.18 12.67 -13.98
N ASN A 457 -15.05 12.12 -13.53
CA ASN A 457 -13.90 11.76 -14.37
C ASN A 457 -13.94 10.29 -14.89
N GLY A 458 -15.11 9.66 -14.81
CA GLY A 458 -15.38 8.33 -15.38
C GLY A 458 -15.01 7.15 -14.48
N PHE A 459 -14.77 7.37 -13.18
CA PHE A 459 -14.52 6.28 -12.24
C PHE A 459 -15.83 5.65 -11.76
N ASP A 460 -15.97 4.33 -11.89
CA ASP A 460 -17.10 3.58 -11.36
C ASP A 460 -16.64 2.36 -10.56
N TRP A 461 -17.18 2.19 -9.35
CA TRP A 461 -16.79 1.11 -8.44
C TRP A 461 -17.18 -0.29 -8.93
N ASP A 462 -18.30 -0.42 -9.66
CA ASP A 462 -18.76 -1.70 -10.19
C ASP A 462 -17.79 -2.19 -11.28
N ASP A 463 -17.45 -1.31 -12.23
CA ASP A 463 -16.49 -1.60 -13.29
C ASP A 463 -15.06 -1.78 -12.75
N TYR A 464 -14.63 -0.92 -11.83
CA TYR A 464 -13.31 -1.01 -11.20
C TYR A 464 -13.14 -2.35 -10.46
N ILE A 465 -14.13 -2.79 -9.67
CA ILE A 465 -14.05 -4.09 -8.97
C ILE A 465 -14.12 -5.26 -9.96
N ALA A 466 -14.82 -5.11 -11.09
CA ALA A 466 -14.80 -6.09 -12.17
C ALA A 466 -13.38 -6.30 -12.70
N ASP A 467 -12.70 -5.21 -13.04
CA ASP A 467 -11.35 -5.23 -13.57
C ASP A 467 -10.32 -5.64 -12.52
N PHE A 468 -10.50 -5.26 -11.26
CA PHE A 468 -9.66 -5.75 -10.16
C PHE A 468 -9.74 -7.28 -10.03
N LEU A 469 -10.93 -7.88 -10.10
CA LEU A 469 -11.08 -9.34 -10.04
C LEU A 469 -10.51 -10.05 -11.28
N LYS A 470 -10.68 -9.48 -12.48
CA LYS A 470 -10.00 -9.97 -13.70
C LYS A 470 -8.48 -9.88 -13.56
N GLY A 471 -7.99 -8.79 -12.97
CA GLY A 471 -6.59 -8.55 -12.67
C GLY A 471 -6.00 -9.57 -11.72
N ILE A 472 -6.70 -9.88 -10.62
CA ILE A 472 -6.31 -10.97 -9.71
C ILE A 472 -6.23 -12.30 -10.46
N ARG A 473 -7.22 -12.61 -11.29
CA ARG A 473 -7.22 -13.83 -12.11
C ARG A 473 -5.98 -13.87 -13.01
N GLN A 474 -5.71 -12.81 -13.76
CA GLN A 474 -4.66 -12.76 -14.78
C GLN A 474 -3.26 -12.67 -14.18
N PHE A 475 -3.02 -11.71 -13.29
CA PHE A 475 -1.67 -11.36 -12.84
C PHE A 475 -1.24 -12.09 -11.56
N VAL A 476 -2.18 -12.34 -10.65
CA VAL A 476 -1.89 -12.99 -9.36
C VAL A 476 -2.02 -14.51 -9.48
N LEU A 477 -3.17 -14.99 -9.97
CA LEU A 477 -3.43 -16.43 -10.13
C LEU A 477 -2.82 -17.00 -11.41
N LYS A 478 -2.35 -16.15 -12.34
CA LYS A 478 -1.80 -16.57 -13.64
C LYS A 478 -2.76 -17.48 -14.39
N ASP A 479 -4.04 -17.13 -14.33
CA ASP A 479 -5.13 -17.90 -14.92
C ASP A 479 -5.64 -17.21 -16.19
N ASP A 480 -5.22 -17.76 -17.33
CA ASP A 480 -5.55 -17.23 -18.65
C ASP A 480 -7.07 -17.17 -18.89
N ILE A 481 -7.51 -16.21 -19.71
CA ILE A 481 -8.91 -16.04 -20.06
C ILE A 481 -9.49 -17.27 -20.77
N ALA A 482 -8.66 -18.05 -21.47
CA ALA A 482 -9.06 -19.30 -22.13
C ALA A 482 -9.65 -20.34 -21.16
N SER A 483 -9.33 -20.29 -19.86
CA SER A 483 -9.90 -21.22 -18.88
C SER A 483 -11.28 -20.81 -18.36
N LEU A 484 -11.83 -19.66 -18.78
CA LEU A 484 -13.01 -19.05 -18.20
C LEU A 484 -14.25 -19.94 -18.31
N ASP A 485 -14.51 -20.56 -19.46
CA ASP A 485 -15.70 -21.39 -19.66
C ASP A 485 -15.65 -22.68 -18.85
N GLN A 486 -14.47 -23.27 -18.71
CA GLN A 486 -14.23 -24.39 -17.80
C GLN A 486 -14.48 -23.97 -16.35
N ALA A 487 -14.01 -22.79 -15.95
CA ALA A 487 -14.19 -22.27 -14.61
C ALA A 487 -15.68 -21.97 -14.30
N LYS A 488 -16.44 -21.41 -15.25
CA LYS A 488 -17.89 -21.21 -15.14
C LYS A 488 -18.63 -22.55 -15.00
N SER A 489 -18.26 -23.54 -15.79
CA SER A 489 -18.83 -24.89 -15.71
C SER A 489 -18.58 -25.54 -14.35
N LYS A 490 -17.35 -25.42 -13.82
CA LYS A 490 -17.01 -25.87 -12.46
C LYS A 490 -17.81 -25.12 -11.40
N LEU A 491 -17.94 -23.80 -11.55
CA LEU A 491 -18.70 -22.97 -10.62
C LEU A 491 -20.18 -23.37 -10.57
N ASN A 492 -20.80 -23.67 -11.71
CA ASN A 492 -22.18 -24.15 -11.76
C ASN A 492 -22.36 -25.50 -11.03
N ARG A 493 -21.41 -26.43 -11.17
CA ARG A 493 -21.41 -27.68 -10.40
C ARG A 493 -21.30 -27.42 -8.89
N LEU A 494 -20.41 -26.50 -8.49
CA LEU A 494 -20.25 -26.10 -7.09
C LEU A 494 -21.50 -25.42 -6.54
N PHE A 495 -22.23 -24.65 -7.35
CA PHE A 495 -23.51 -24.05 -6.98
C PHE A 495 -24.53 -25.13 -6.61
N TRP A 496 -24.77 -26.09 -7.52
CA TRP A 496 -25.72 -27.17 -7.28
C TRP A 496 -25.30 -28.07 -6.13
N PHE A 497 -24.01 -28.38 -6.01
CA PHE A 497 -23.46 -29.10 -4.86
C PHE A 497 -23.79 -28.39 -3.54
N GLN A 498 -23.56 -27.07 -3.47
CA GLN A 498 -23.89 -26.29 -2.28
C GLN A 498 -25.40 -26.29 -2.00
N LYS A 499 -26.25 -26.16 -3.03
CA LYS A 499 -27.72 -26.18 -2.87
C LYS A 499 -28.23 -27.53 -2.37
N ILE A 500 -27.73 -28.63 -2.92
CA ILE A 500 -28.08 -29.99 -2.48
C ILE A 500 -27.64 -30.18 -1.02
N LEU A 501 -26.40 -29.79 -0.67
CA LEU A 501 -25.91 -29.89 0.71
C LEU A 501 -26.78 -29.09 1.69
N GLN A 502 -27.21 -27.88 1.30
CA GLN A 502 -28.12 -27.06 2.11
C GLN A 502 -29.49 -27.74 2.29
N MET A 503 -30.06 -28.34 1.24
CA MET A 503 -31.33 -29.07 1.31
C MET A 503 -31.22 -30.32 2.19
N VAL A 504 -30.12 -31.08 2.08
CA VAL A 504 -29.86 -32.25 2.93
C VAL A 504 -29.74 -31.84 4.40
N LEU A 505 -29.00 -30.77 4.68
CA LEU A 505 -28.86 -30.27 6.05
C LEU A 505 -30.21 -29.82 6.63
N LEU A 506 -31.03 -29.11 5.86
CA LEU A 506 -32.38 -28.71 6.26
C LEU A 506 -33.28 -29.93 6.53
N TYR A 507 -33.19 -30.97 5.69
CA TYR A 507 -33.91 -32.22 5.89
C TYR A 507 -33.48 -32.96 7.17
N VAL A 508 -32.17 -33.01 7.45
CA VAL A 508 -31.64 -33.59 8.69
C VAL A 508 -32.15 -32.82 9.91
N VAL A 509 -32.10 -31.49 9.88
CA VAL A 509 -32.63 -30.65 10.97
C VAL A 509 -34.13 -30.89 11.16
N TYR A 510 -34.90 -30.93 10.07
CA TYR A 510 -36.34 -31.25 10.12
C TYR A 510 -36.61 -32.61 10.76
N LYS A 511 -35.84 -33.65 10.38
CA LYS A 511 -35.98 -34.99 10.97
C LYS A 511 -35.58 -35.03 12.44
N VAL A 512 -34.52 -34.32 12.84
CA VAL A 512 -34.12 -34.25 14.26
C VAL A 512 -35.20 -33.55 15.07
N ILE A 513 -35.73 -32.42 14.61
CA ILE A 513 -36.81 -31.71 15.31
C ILE A 513 -38.05 -32.61 15.44
N GLY A 514 -38.46 -33.31 14.37
CA GLY A 514 -39.59 -34.25 14.40
C GLY A 514 -39.32 -35.58 15.14
N LEU A 515 -38.15 -35.76 15.75
CA LEU A 515 -37.89 -36.84 16.71
C LEU A 515 -38.04 -36.36 18.17
N TYR A 516 -38.02 -35.05 18.41
CA TYR A 516 -38.15 -34.43 19.73
C TYR A 516 -39.54 -33.78 19.96
N PHE A 517 -40.33 -33.63 18.89
CA PHE A 517 -41.75 -33.26 18.89
C PHE A 517 -42.53 -34.34 18.14
#